data_AF-A0A351YBJ6-F1
#
_entry.id   AF-A0A351YBJ6-F1
#
_cell.length_a   1.000
_cell.length_b   1.000
_cell.length_c   1.000
_cell.angle_alpha   90.00
_cell.angle_beta   90.00
_cell.angle_gamma   90.00
#
_symmetry.space_group_name_H-M   'P 1'
#
loop_
_entity.id
_entity.type
_entity.pdbx_description
1 polymer ?
#
loop_
_entity_poly.entity_id
_entity_poly.type
_entity_poly.pdbx_seq_one_letter_code
_entity_poly.pdbx_strand_id
1 'polypeptide(L)'
;MFTVIGFMLAGIAAGYLSRRRSVRGVSQAITVLIWALLFLLGWEVGSNRQLLEALPRLGGEAFVLSAGGTLGSVLAAWALWKATLRGRKKGGRS
;
A
#
# COMPACT_ATOMS: atom_id res chain seq x y z
N MET A 1 0.66 12.76 -14.29
CA MET A 1 -0.40 11.73 -14.06
C MET A 1 -0.58 10.83 -15.26
N PHE A 2 -0.86 11.37 -16.46
CA PHE A 2 -1.03 10.57 -17.68
C PHE A 2 0.17 9.66 -18.01
N THR A 3 1.39 10.16 -17.82
CA THR A 3 2.62 9.37 -18.05
C THR A 3 2.70 8.14 -17.15
N VAL A 4 2.31 8.29 -15.88
CA VAL A 4 2.31 7.18 -14.90
C VAL A 4 1.28 6.13 -15.30
N ILE A 5 0.09 6.57 -15.71
CA ILE A 5 -0.97 5.68 -16.22
C ILE A 5 -0.49 4.94 -17.48
N GLY A 6 0.17 5.65 -18.41
CA GLY A 6 0.76 5.05 -19.60
C GLY A 6 1.81 3.98 -19.28
N PHE A 7 2.70 4.24 -18.31
CA PHE A 7 3.67 3.25 -17.83
C PHE A 7 3.02 2.04 -17.16
N MET A 8 1.94 2.23 -16.38
CA MET A 8 1.18 1.11 -15.80
C MET A 8 0.55 0.23 -16.89
N LEU A 9 -0.11 0.84 -17.88
CA LEU A 9 -0.72 0.11 -18.98
C LEU A 9 0.33 -0.64 -19.81
N ALA A 10 1.47 0.00 -20.10
CA ALA A 10 2.59 -0.61 -20.79
C ALA A 10 3.17 -1.79 -20.00
N GLY A 11 3.32 -1.66 -18.68
CA GLY A 11 3.79 -2.72 -17.80
C GLY A 11 2.86 -3.94 -17.77
N ILE A 12 1.54 -3.71 -17.75
CA ILE A 12 0.53 -4.77 -17.81
C ILE A 12 0.58 -5.47 -19.18
N ALA A 13 0.66 -4.72 -20.28
CA ALA A 13 0.74 -5.27 -21.63
C ALA A 13 2.03 -6.10 -21.83
N ALA A 14 3.18 -5.58 -21.36
CA ALA A 14 4.45 -6.28 -21.38
C ALA A 14 4.44 -7.55 -20.52
N GLY A 15 3.86 -7.47 -19.31
CA GLY A 15 3.68 -8.63 -18.43
C GLY A 15 2.74 -9.68 -19.01
N TYR A 16 1.71 -9.27 -19.74
CA TYR A 16 0.77 -10.18 -20.41
C TYR A 16 1.43 -10.91 -21.59
N LEU A 17 2.19 -10.19 -22.43
CA LEU A 17 2.92 -10.80 -23.55
C LEU A 17 4.02 -11.76 -23.08
N SER A 18 4.70 -11.41 -21.99
CA SER A 18 5.76 -12.24 -21.40
C SER A 18 5.23 -13.40 -20.55
N ARG A 19 3.91 -13.52 -20.32
CA ARG A 19 3.30 -14.61 -19.52
C ARG A 19 3.50 -16.00 -20.12
N ARG A 20 3.77 -16.08 -21.43
CA ARG A 20 4.05 -17.34 -22.14
C ARG A 20 5.45 -17.90 -21.87
N ARG A 21 6.38 -17.06 -21.42
CA ARG A 21 7.69 -17.46 -20.90
C ARG A 21 7.61 -17.35 -19.38
N SER A 22 7.50 -18.47 -18.68
CA SER A 22 7.63 -18.49 -17.22
C SER A 22 9.02 -18.00 -16.84
N VAL A 23 9.17 -16.68 -16.70
CA VAL A 23 10.39 -15.99 -16.28
C VAL A 23 10.65 -16.28 -14.80
N ARG A 24 11.11 -17.50 -14.51
CA ARG A 24 11.58 -17.96 -13.21
C ARG A 24 12.79 -17.09 -12.85
N GLY A 25 12.57 -16.07 -12.04
CA GLY A 25 13.61 -15.12 -11.62
C GLY A 25 13.13 -13.68 -11.43
N VAL A 26 11.95 -13.31 -11.94
CA VAL A 26 11.42 -11.95 -11.75
C VAL A 26 11.14 -11.65 -10.28
N SER A 27 10.63 -12.62 -9.52
CA SER A 27 10.43 -12.47 -8.08
C SER A 27 11.73 -12.18 -7.35
N GLN A 28 12.81 -12.91 -7.66
CA GLN A 28 14.13 -12.70 -7.06
C GLN A 28 14.71 -11.34 -7.47
N ALA A 29 14.57 -10.94 -8.74
CA ALA A 29 15.01 -9.64 -9.21
C ALA A 29 14.26 -8.49 -8.51
N ILE A 30 12.94 -8.61 -8.33
CA ILE A 30 12.14 -7.62 -7.59
C ILE A 30 12.60 -7.56 -6.13
N THR A 31 12.81 -8.69 -5.46
CA THR A 31 13.26 -8.71 -4.06
C THR A 31 14.63 -8.03 -3.90
N VAL A 32 15.59 -8.33 -4.79
CA VAL A 32 16.91 -7.68 -4.77
C VAL A 32 16.78 -6.18 -5.04
N LEU A 33 15.91 -5.78 -5.97
CA LEU A 33 15.66 -4.38 -6.29
C LEU A 33 15.03 -3.64 -5.11
N ILE A 34 14.05 -4.24 -4.43
CA ILE A 34 13.46 -3.68 -3.21
C ILE A 34 14.53 -3.51 -2.13
N TRP A 35 15.38 -4.52 -1.92
CA TRP A 35 16.50 -4.41 -0.98
C TRP A 35 17.44 -3.26 -1.33
N ALA A 36 17.81 -3.12 -2.61
CA ALA A 36 18.67 -2.04 -3.07
C ALA A 36 18.01 -0.66 -2.89
N LEU A 37 16.72 -0.52 -3.22
CA LEU A 37 15.97 0.72 -3.02
C LEU A 37 15.84 1.07 -1.54
N LEU A 38 15.55 0.09 -0.68
CA LEU A 38 15.46 0.30 0.78
C LEU A 38 16.81 0.71 1.36
N PHE A 39 17.90 0.09 0.88
CA PHE A 39 19.24 0.47 1.28
C PHE A 39 19.59 1.90 0.86
N LEU A 40 19.33 2.25 -0.40
CA LEU A 40 19.57 3.59 -0.92
C LEU A 40 18.73 4.63 -0.19
N LEU A 41 17.46 4.33 0.07
CA LEU A 41 16.56 5.19 0.86
C LEU A 41 17.08 5.39 2.27
N GLY A 42 17.51 4.32 2.94
CA GLY A 42 18.11 4.40 4.28
C GLY A 42 19.39 5.24 4.30
N TRP A 43 20.21 5.13 3.25
CA TRP A 43 21.43 5.93 3.08
C TRP A 43 21.12 7.41 2.87
N GLU A 44 20.22 7.75 1.94
CA GLU A 44 19.84 9.14 1.65
C GLU A 44 19.21 9.83 2.86
N VAL A 45 18.33 9.13 3.57
CA VAL A 45 17.68 9.65 4.78
C VAL A 45 18.66 9.75 5.95
N GLY A 46 19.58 8.79 6.08
CA GLY A 46 20.58 8.76 7.16
C GLY A 46 21.67 9.83 7.04
N SER A 47 22.06 10.19 5.82
CA SER A 47 23.10 11.20 5.56
C SER A 47 22.59 12.63 5.79
N ASN A 48 21.28 12.86 5.70
CA ASN A 48 20.68 14.19 5.82
C ASN A 48 20.13 14.44 7.23
N ARG A 49 20.89 15.16 8.06
CA ARG A 49 20.49 15.51 9.45
C ARG A 49 19.13 16.20 9.52
N GLN A 50 18.76 17.02 8.52
CA GLN A 50 17.46 17.69 8.47
C GLN A 50 16.31 16.71 8.25
N LEU A 51 16.49 15.66 7.43
CA LEU A 51 15.50 14.59 7.28
C LEU A 51 15.47 13.69 8.51
N LEU A 52 16.62 13.44 9.13
CA LEU A 52 16.73 12.63 10.33
C LEU A 52 16.02 13.25 11.53
N GLU A 53 16.11 14.57 11.71
CA GLU A 53 15.41 15.31 12.77
C GLU A 53 13.91 15.50 12.46
N ALA A 54 13.55 15.56 11.18
CA ALA A 54 12.16 15.58 10.76
C ALA A 54 11.49 14.19 10.88
N LEU A 55 12.26 13.08 10.82
CA LEU A 55 11.74 11.71 10.83
C LEU A 55 10.90 11.37 12.08
N PRO A 56 11.31 11.72 13.32
CA PRO A 56 10.48 11.52 14.50
C PRO A 56 9.18 12.33 14.47
N ARG A 57 9.22 13.57 13.93
CA ARG A 57 8.05 14.43 13.84
C ARG A 57 7.05 13.91 12.80
N LEU A 58 7.54 13.64 11.58
CA LEU A 58 6.77 13.04 10.49
C LEU A 58 6.27 11.64 10.85
N GLY A 59 7.10 10.84 11.52
CA GLY A 59 6.76 9.49 11.97
C GLY A 59 5.69 9.49 13.05
N GLY A 60 5.75 10.42 14.02
CA GLY A 60 4.70 10.59 15.02
C GLY A 60 3.36 10.98 14.40
N GLU A 61 3.37 11.94 13.46
CA GLU A 61 2.17 12.37 12.75
C GLU A 61 1.59 11.22 11.90
N ALA A 62 2.45 10.52 11.14
CA ALA A 62 2.06 9.36 10.35
C ALA A 62 1.53 8.21 11.22
N PHE A 63 2.09 7.99 12.42
CA PHE A 63 1.61 6.99 13.36
C PHE A 63 0.20 7.32 13.86
N VAL A 64 -0.05 8.57 14.27
CA VAL A 64 -1.37 9.02 14.69
C VAL A 64 -2.38 8.91 13.56
N LEU A 65 -2.02 9.33 12.34
CA LEU A 65 -2.87 9.21 11.15
C LEU A 65 -3.15 7.75 10.79
N SER A 66 -2.15 6.87 10.86
CA SER A 66 -2.31 5.44 10.56
C SER A 66 -3.15 4.72 11.61
N ALA A 67 -2.92 5.01 12.90
CA ALA A 67 -3.71 4.47 14.00
C ALA A 67 -5.16 4.97 13.93
N GLY A 68 -5.35 6.27 13.74
CA GLY A 68 -6.67 6.88 13.58
C GLY A 68 -7.42 6.34 12.35
N GLY A 69 -6.74 6.22 11.21
CA GLY A 69 -7.30 5.65 9.99
C GLY A 69 -7.65 4.17 10.11
N THR A 70 -6.78 3.37 10.76
CA THR A 70 -7.03 1.94 11.00
C THR A 70 -8.20 1.74 11.96
N LEU A 71 -8.20 2.45 13.10
CA LEU A 71 -9.30 2.39 14.07
C LEU A 71 -10.60 2.89 13.44
N GLY A 72 -10.57 4.00 12.70
CA GLY A 72 -11.72 4.52 11.98
C GLY A 72 -12.27 3.52 10.95
N SER A 73 -11.38 2.86 10.20
CA SER A 73 -11.76 1.82 9.23
C SER A 73 -12.40 0.60 9.91
N VAL A 74 -11.83 0.12 11.02
CA VAL A 74 -12.41 -0.99 11.80
C VAL A 74 -13.77 -0.60 12.40
N LEU A 75 -13.89 0.61 12.94
CA LEU A 75 -15.16 1.11 13.49
C LEU A 75 -16.22 1.27 12.39
N ALA A 76 -15.84 1.79 11.23
CA ALA A 76 -16.75 1.92 10.08
C ALA A 76 -17.18 0.54 9.57
N ALA A 77 -16.26 -0.42 9.43
CA ALA A 77 -16.57 -1.79 9.06
C ALA A 77 -17.50 -2.46 10.08
N TRP A 78 -17.29 -2.23 11.38
CA TRP A 78 -18.16 -2.72 12.44
C TRP A 78 -19.55 -2.08 12.41
N ALA A 79 -19.63 -0.78 12.17
CA ALA A 79 -20.89 -0.07 11.98
C ALA A 79 -21.66 -0.59 10.76
N LEU A 80 -20.97 -0.80 9.63
CA LEU A 80 -21.54 -1.40 8.44
C LEU A 80 -22.02 -2.83 8.70
N TRP A 81 -21.24 -3.66 9.39
CA TRP A 81 -21.66 -5.01 9.80
C TRP A 81 -22.93 -4.96 10.63
N LYS A 82 -22.97 -4.11 11.67
CA LYS A 82 -24.14 -3.95 12.54
C LYS A 82 -25.36 -3.41 11.80
N ALA A 83 -25.18 -2.45 10.89
CA ALA A 83 -26.25 -1.91 10.05
C ALA A 83 -26.81 -2.98 9.10
N THR A 84 -25.93 -3.77 8.48
CA THR A 84 -26.30 -4.84 7.55
C THR A 84 -27.02 -5.99 8.27
N LEU A 85 -26.57 -6.40 9.46
CA LEU A 85 -27.24 -7.41 10.28
C LEU A 85 -28.58 -6.92 10.85
N ARG A 86 -28.68 -5.62 11.22
CA ARG A 86 -29.97 -5.02 11.59
C ARG A 86 -30.93 -4.94 10.41
N GLY A 87 -30.42 -4.72 9.19
CA GLY A 87 -31.18 -4.82 7.95
C GLY A 87 -31.68 -6.24 7.66
N ARG A 88 -30.85 -7.28 7.87
CA ARG A 88 -31.22 -8.69 7.70
C ARG A 88 -32.29 -9.16 8.70
N LYS A 89 -32.35 -8.63 9.93
CA LYS A 89 -33.45 -8.92 10.87
C LYS A 89 -34.81 -8.32 10.47
N LYS A 90 -34.85 -7.30 9.60
CA LYS A 90 -36.11 -6.78 9.03
C LYS A 90 -36.54 -7.45 7.72
N GLY A 91 -35.68 -8.24 7.08
CA GLY A 91 -35.99 -8.97 5.85
C GLY A 91 -36.32 -10.46 6.04
N GLY A 92 -36.45 -10.94 7.28
CA GLY A 92 -36.79 -12.35 7.60
C GLY A 92 -38.28 -12.62 7.81
N ARG A 93 -39.16 -11.74 7.33
CA ARG A 93 -40.61 -11.96 7.35
C ARG A 93 -41.27 -11.07 6.28
N SER A 94 -41.24 -11.52 5.04
CA SER A 94 -42.39 -11.41 4.15
C SER A 94 -42.22 -12.36 2.98
#